data_AF-A0A3N2M785-F1
#
_entry.id   AF-A0A3N2M785-F1
#
_cell.length_a   1.000
_cell.length_b   1.000
_cell.length_c   1.000
_cell.angle_alpha   90.00
_cell.angle_beta   90.00
_cell.angle_gamma   90.00
#
_symmetry.space_group_name_H-M   'P 1'
#
loop_
_entity.id
_entity.type
_entity.pdbx_description
1 polymer ?
#
loop_
_entity_poly.entity_id
_entity_poly.type
_entity_poly.pdbx_seq_one_letter_code
_entity_poly.pdbx_strand_id
1 'polypeptide(L)'
;MRESQNIEYKESWRDEYLKWICGFANAQGGKIYIGIADNHEVVGVADAKRLMDDIPNKIVNMLGIVADVNLLEKEDKQYIEISVEPSAIPISLKGVYHYRSGSTKQVLNGASLHQFLMRKMGKTWDDVERIPYSEDLLDRGAIDYFLQKGIQADRIDASLLNEDTRSVLDSLELLSDNGSLKNAAILLFGKRPQRYFTGVLKYELY
;
A
#
# COMPACT_ATOMS: atom_id res chain seq x y z
N MET A 1 -25.36 -1.66 -19.02
CA MET A 1 -24.14 -2.48 -18.95
C MET A 1 -23.20 -1.74 -18.01
N ARG A 2 -22.91 -2.28 -16.81
CA ARG A 2 -21.99 -1.61 -15.88
C ARG A 2 -20.58 -1.81 -16.42
N GLU A 3 -19.85 -0.74 -16.70
CA GLU A 3 -18.39 -0.82 -16.85
C GLU A 3 -17.85 -1.63 -15.66
N SER A 4 -17.22 -2.76 -15.95
CA SER A 4 -16.48 -3.49 -14.93
C SER A 4 -15.34 -2.58 -14.51
N GLN A 5 -15.32 -2.17 -13.23
CA GLN A 5 -14.36 -1.17 -12.73
C GLN A 5 -12.89 -1.57 -12.99
N ASN A 6 -12.64 -2.86 -13.23
CA ASN A 6 -11.34 -3.47 -13.46
C ASN A 6 -11.10 -3.85 -14.94
N ILE A 7 -11.83 -3.29 -15.89
CA ILE A 7 -11.61 -3.49 -17.33
C ILE A 7 -11.41 -2.14 -18.01
N GLU A 8 -10.45 -2.07 -18.93
CA GLU A 8 -10.20 -0.92 -19.79
C GLU A 8 -10.15 -1.35 -21.26
N TYR A 9 -10.88 -0.66 -22.13
CA TYR A 9 -10.87 -0.88 -23.58
C TYR A 9 -10.05 0.21 -24.28
N LYS A 10 -9.29 -0.18 -25.30
CA LYS A 10 -8.53 0.71 -26.19
C LYS A 10 -8.54 0.19 -27.62
N GLU A 11 -8.72 1.08 -28.57
CA GLU A 11 -8.74 0.71 -30.00
C GLU A 11 -7.35 0.29 -30.50
N SER A 12 -6.29 0.90 -29.97
CA SER A 12 -4.91 0.69 -30.38
C SER A 12 -3.99 0.75 -29.16
N TRP A 13 -2.77 0.19 -29.26
CA TRP A 13 -1.76 0.29 -28.20
C TRP A 13 -1.03 1.64 -28.26
N ARG A 14 -0.75 2.19 -27.07
CA ARG A 14 0.13 3.34 -26.84
C ARG A 14 0.90 3.08 -25.56
N ASP A 15 2.17 3.42 -25.53
CA ASP A 15 3.02 3.18 -24.35
C ASP A 15 2.54 3.93 -23.11
N GLU A 16 1.77 5.01 -23.29
CA GLU A 16 1.13 5.68 -22.17
C GLU A 16 0.18 4.75 -21.40
N TYR A 17 -0.30 3.64 -21.98
CA TYR A 17 -1.18 2.69 -21.31
C TYR A 17 -0.51 1.94 -20.16
N LEU A 18 0.83 1.99 -20.07
CA LEU A 18 1.57 1.52 -18.90
C LEU A 18 1.10 2.19 -17.59
N LYS A 19 0.56 3.42 -17.64
CA LYS A 19 -0.01 4.08 -16.45
C LYS A 19 -1.30 3.40 -15.95
N TRP A 20 -2.05 2.71 -16.81
CA TRP A 20 -3.20 1.90 -16.40
C TRP A 20 -2.74 0.58 -15.80
N ILE A 21 -1.73 -0.07 -16.38
CA ILE A 21 -1.13 -1.29 -15.83
C ILE A 21 -0.58 -1.02 -14.42
N CYS A 22 0.18 0.06 -14.25
CA CYS A 22 0.61 0.54 -12.93
C CYS A 22 -0.57 0.78 -11.98
N GLY A 23 -1.64 1.44 -12.47
CA GLY A 23 -2.85 1.71 -11.71
C GLY A 23 -3.59 0.45 -11.24
N PHE A 24 -3.70 -0.56 -12.11
CA PHE A 24 -4.32 -1.84 -11.79
C PHE A 24 -3.48 -2.66 -10.80
N ALA A 25 -2.17 -2.77 -11.05
CA ALA A 25 -1.27 -3.48 -10.16
C ALA A 25 -1.27 -2.88 -8.73
N ASN A 26 -1.35 -1.55 -8.61
CA ASN A 26 -1.43 -0.91 -7.30
C ASN A 26 -2.79 -1.07 -6.60
N ALA A 27 -3.86 -1.34 -7.36
CA ALA A 27 -5.21 -1.50 -6.87
C ALA A 27 -5.60 -2.99 -6.74
N GLN A 28 -6.70 -3.40 -7.39
CA GLN A 28 -7.27 -4.75 -7.29
C GLN A 28 -6.93 -5.63 -8.51
N GLY A 29 -5.91 -5.26 -9.28
CA GLY A 29 -5.67 -5.85 -10.59
C GLY A 29 -6.71 -5.39 -11.62
N GLY A 30 -6.69 -6.01 -12.80
CA GLY A 30 -7.62 -5.72 -13.88
C GLY A 30 -7.14 -6.17 -15.24
N LYS A 31 -7.92 -5.84 -16.27
CA LYS A 31 -7.65 -6.21 -17.65
C LYS A 31 -7.66 -5.00 -18.56
N ILE A 32 -6.76 -4.99 -19.53
CA ILE A 32 -6.78 -4.04 -20.64
C ILE A 32 -6.98 -4.82 -21.93
N TYR A 33 -7.95 -4.41 -22.74
CA TYR A 33 -8.15 -4.94 -24.08
C TYR A 33 -7.71 -3.91 -25.12
N ILE A 34 -6.84 -4.33 -26.03
CA ILE A 34 -6.34 -3.53 -27.15
C ILE A 34 -6.91 -4.08 -28.46
N GLY A 35 -7.45 -3.21 -29.32
CA GLY A 35 -8.17 -3.62 -30.53
C GLY A 35 -9.70 -3.62 -30.34
N ILE A 36 -10.20 -2.94 -29.30
CA ILE A 36 -11.64 -2.80 -29.02
C ILE A 36 -11.99 -1.31 -29.00
N ALA A 37 -12.97 -0.92 -29.83
CA ALA A 37 -13.49 0.42 -29.94
C ALA A 37 -14.33 0.82 -28.71
N ASP A 38 -14.58 2.12 -28.54
CA ASP A 38 -15.38 2.65 -27.42
C ASP A 38 -16.84 2.12 -27.43
N ASN A 39 -17.33 1.71 -28.61
CA ASN A 39 -18.63 1.05 -28.78
C ASN A 39 -18.58 -0.47 -28.44
N HIS A 40 -17.45 -0.98 -27.93
CA HIS A 40 -17.15 -2.39 -27.64
C HIS A 40 -17.05 -3.31 -28.87
N GLU A 41 -16.92 -2.76 -30.08
CA GLU A 41 -16.67 -3.55 -31.28
C GLU A 41 -15.17 -3.91 -31.39
N VAL A 42 -14.91 -5.14 -31.83
CA VAL A 42 -13.54 -5.57 -32.13
C VAL A 42 -13.13 -4.95 -33.47
N VAL A 43 -12.17 -4.03 -33.42
CA VAL A 43 -11.56 -3.40 -34.59
C VAL A 43 -10.25 -4.07 -34.99
N GLY A 44 -9.64 -4.81 -34.06
CA GLY A 44 -8.41 -5.56 -34.24
C GLY A 44 -7.14 -4.71 -34.12
N VAL A 45 -5.98 -5.35 -34.20
CA VAL A 45 -4.65 -4.71 -34.17
C VAL A 45 -3.83 -5.10 -35.40
N ALA A 46 -3.20 -4.12 -36.05
CA ALA A 46 -2.45 -4.33 -37.29
C ALA A 46 -1.12 -5.09 -37.09
N ASP A 47 -0.47 -4.94 -35.93
CA ASP A 47 0.84 -5.51 -35.62
C ASP A 47 0.79 -6.45 -34.41
N ALA A 48 -0.20 -7.36 -34.35
CA ALA A 48 -0.40 -8.27 -33.22
C ALA A 48 0.90 -8.93 -32.74
N LYS A 49 1.65 -9.55 -33.65
CA LYS A 49 2.89 -10.27 -33.33
C LYS A 49 3.94 -9.39 -32.65
N ARG A 50 4.16 -8.18 -33.18
CA ARG A 50 5.12 -7.23 -32.61
C ARG A 50 4.66 -6.76 -31.22
N LEU A 51 3.38 -6.47 -31.06
CA LEU A 51 2.83 -6.04 -29.77
C LEU A 51 2.89 -7.13 -28.70
N MET A 52 2.70 -8.39 -29.09
CA MET A 52 2.86 -9.54 -28.19
C MET A 52 4.29 -9.68 -27.65
N ASP A 53 5.29 -9.23 -28.40
CA ASP A 53 6.69 -9.19 -27.93
C ASP A 53 6.99 -7.88 -27.16
N ASP A 54 6.52 -6.73 -27.67
CA ASP A 54 6.86 -5.41 -27.14
C ASP A 54 6.20 -5.13 -25.78
N ILE A 55 4.92 -5.49 -25.61
CA ILE A 55 4.14 -5.14 -24.42
C ILE A 55 4.71 -5.81 -23.16
N PRO A 56 4.94 -7.13 -23.10
CA PRO A 56 5.53 -7.77 -21.92
C PRO A 56 6.89 -7.16 -21.56
N ASN A 57 7.75 -6.94 -22.56
CA ASN A 57 9.07 -6.34 -22.37
C ASN A 57 8.98 -4.93 -21.78
N LYS A 58 8.04 -4.10 -22.25
CA LYS A 58 7.82 -2.76 -21.70
C LYS A 58 7.28 -2.79 -20.27
N ILE A 59 6.39 -3.72 -19.96
CA ILE A 59 5.85 -3.88 -18.60
C ILE A 59 6.99 -4.25 -17.64
N VAL A 60 7.81 -5.24 -17.98
CA VAL A 60 8.97 -5.63 -17.15
C VAL A 60 9.95 -4.47 -17.01
N ASN A 61 10.38 -3.87 -18.12
CA ASN A 61 11.43 -2.84 -18.08
C ASN A 61 11.00 -1.53 -17.41
N MET A 62 9.72 -1.16 -17.51
CA MET A 62 9.25 0.13 -16.97
C MET A 62 8.54 0.03 -15.63
N LEU A 63 8.00 -1.14 -15.27
CA LEU A 63 7.21 -1.33 -14.05
C LEU A 63 7.80 -2.40 -13.11
N GLY A 64 8.71 -3.25 -13.59
CA GLY A 64 9.34 -4.30 -12.76
C GLY A 64 8.39 -5.44 -12.40
N ILE A 65 7.29 -5.61 -13.13
CA ILE A 65 6.30 -6.67 -12.92
C ILE A 65 6.10 -7.49 -14.20
N VAL A 66 5.48 -8.65 -14.07
CA VAL A 66 5.00 -9.47 -15.18
C VAL A 66 3.48 -9.35 -15.25
N ALA A 67 2.94 -9.36 -16.45
CA ALA A 67 1.51 -9.43 -16.73
C ALA A 67 1.30 -10.43 -17.86
N ASP A 68 0.19 -11.17 -17.82
CA ASP A 68 -0.17 -12.08 -18.91
C ASP A 68 -0.65 -11.25 -20.10
N VAL A 69 -0.02 -11.45 -21.25
CA VAL A 69 -0.41 -10.79 -22.51
C VAL A 69 -0.86 -11.88 -23.46
N ASN A 70 -2.14 -11.86 -23.80
CA ASN A 70 -2.82 -12.91 -24.56
C ASN A 70 -3.28 -12.34 -25.90
N LEU A 71 -3.01 -13.07 -26.99
CA LEU A 71 -3.59 -12.79 -28.29
C LEU A 71 -4.93 -13.51 -28.42
N LEU A 72 -5.98 -12.74 -28.68
CA LEU A 72 -7.34 -13.23 -28.86
C LEU A 72 -7.82 -12.92 -30.28
N GLU A 73 -8.84 -13.65 -30.73
CA GLU A 73 -9.38 -13.49 -32.08
C GLU A 73 -10.92 -13.51 -32.06
N LYS A 74 -11.53 -12.64 -32.87
CA LYS A 74 -12.97 -12.62 -33.09
C LYS A 74 -13.25 -12.09 -34.50
N GLU A 75 -14.06 -12.80 -35.28
CA GLU A 75 -14.46 -12.38 -36.64
C GLU A 75 -13.24 -12.03 -37.52
N ASP A 76 -12.24 -12.92 -37.52
CA ASP A 76 -10.97 -12.76 -38.25
C ASP A 76 -10.14 -11.51 -37.85
N LYS A 77 -10.48 -10.88 -36.72
CA LYS A 77 -9.74 -9.75 -36.14
C LYS A 77 -9.05 -10.17 -34.86
N GLN A 78 -7.74 -9.95 -34.83
CA GLN A 78 -6.91 -10.19 -33.66
C GLN A 78 -6.92 -8.99 -32.71
N TYR A 79 -7.06 -9.23 -31.41
CA TYR A 79 -7.02 -8.21 -30.36
C TYR A 79 -6.24 -8.76 -29.15
N ILE A 80 -5.75 -7.89 -28.28
CA ILE A 80 -4.86 -8.29 -27.18
C ILE A 80 -5.57 -8.09 -25.85
N GLU A 81 -5.46 -9.06 -24.96
CA GLU A 81 -5.80 -8.94 -23.54
C GLU A 81 -4.50 -8.83 -22.72
N ILE A 82 -4.45 -7.87 -21.82
CA ILE A 82 -3.39 -7.75 -20.80
C ILE A 82 -4.04 -7.97 -19.44
N SER A 83 -3.71 -9.06 -18.76
CA SER A 83 -4.19 -9.39 -17.42
C SER A 83 -3.16 -8.97 -16.37
N VAL A 84 -3.58 -8.10 -15.45
CA VAL A 84 -2.72 -7.49 -14.44
C VAL A 84 -3.20 -7.93 -13.06
N GLU A 85 -2.34 -8.62 -12.33
CA GLU A 85 -2.62 -9.01 -10.95
C GLU A 85 -2.33 -7.86 -9.96
N PRO A 86 -3.02 -7.81 -8.81
CA PRO A 86 -2.64 -6.91 -7.72
C PRO A 86 -1.22 -7.21 -7.24
N SER A 87 -0.39 -6.17 -7.16
CA SER A 87 0.96 -6.25 -6.60
C SER A 87 0.93 -6.10 -5.09
N ALA A 88 1.69 -6.93 -4.37
CA ALA A 88 1.90 -6.77 -2.93
C ALA A 88 2.72 -5.52 -2.59
N ILE A 89 3.63 -5.11 -3.48
CA ILE A 89 4.51 -3.95 -3.31
C ILE A 89 4.06 -2.74 -4.14
N PRO A 90 4.41 -1.50 -3.76
CA PRO A 90 4.14 -0.31 -4.55
C PRO A 90 4.83 -0.35 -5.92
N ILE A 91 4.07 -0.16 -6.99
CA ILE A 91 4.59 -0.06 -8.36
C ILE A 91 4.59 1.40 -8.79
N SER A 92 5.70 1.88 -9.34
CA SER A 92 5.79 3.22 -9.92
C SER A 92 6.11 3.13 -11.40
N LEU A 93 5.56 4.06 -12.18
CA LEU A 93 5.97 4.31 -13.55
C LEU A 93 6.79 5.60 -13.55
N LYS A 94 8.10 5.48 -13.75
CA LYS A 94 9.03 6.63 -13.76
C LYS A 94 8.89 7.51 -12.50
N GLY A 95 8.76 6.88 -11.33
CA GLY A 95 8.60 7.56 -10.03
C GLY A 95 7.18 8.07 -9.75
N VAL A 96 6.23 7.91 -10.67
CA VAL A 96 4.83 8.30 -10.47
C VAL A 96 4.00 7.07 -10.10
N TYR A 97 3.28 7.17 -8.98
CA TYR A 97 2.39 6.11 -8.50
C TYR A 97 0.98 6.33 -9.03
N HIS A 98 0.57 5.51 -9.99
CA HIS A 98 -0.81 5.51 -10.48
C HIS A 98 -1.65 4.54 -9.67
N TYR A 99 -2.92 4.87 -9.45
CA TYR A 99 -3.86 4.03 -8.72
C TYR A 99 -5.22 4.04 -9.42
N ARG A 100 -5.86 2.87 -9.57
CA ARG A 100 -7.21 2.76 -10.11
C ARG A 100 -8.23 2.82 -8.97
N SER A 101 -9.16 3.77 -9.07
CA SER A 101 -10.30 3.89 -8.16
C SER A 101 -11.59 3.99 -8.98
N GLY A 102 -12.38 2.91 -8.99
CA GLY A 102 -13.53 2.78 -9.88
C GLY A 102 -13.11 2.87 -11.35
N SER A 103 -13.81 3.71 -12.14
CA SER A 103 -13.46 3.99 -13.54
C SER A 103 -12.34 5.02 -13.72
N THR A 104 -11.87 5.63 -12.63
CA THR A 104 -10.88 6.71 -12.71
C THR A 104 -9.47 6.22 -12.39
N LYS A 105 -8.50 6.74 -13.13
CA LYS A 105 -7.07 6.62 -12.80
C LYS A 105 -6.62 7.88 -12.08
N GLN A 106 -6.06 7.72 -10.89
CA GLN A 106 -5.54 8.81 -10.08
C GLN A 106 -4.01 8.73 -9.99
N VAL A 107 -3.37 9.88 -9.83
CA VAL A 107 -1.95 9.96 -9.44
C VAL A 107 -1.92 10.16 -7.93
N LEU A 108 -1.26 9.27 -7.21
CA LEU A 108 -1.10 9.39 -5.77
C LEU A 108 0.01 10.41 -5.47
N ASN A 109 -0.29 11.36 -4.59
CA ASN A 109 0.66 12.37 -4.12
C ASN A 109 0.36 12.77 -2.66
N GLY A 110 1.30 13.49 -2.03
CA GLY A 110 1.15 14.00 -0.67
C GLY A 110 0.71 12.92 0.34
N ALA A 111 -0.37 13.21 1.07
CA ALA A 111 -0.91 12.31 2.09
C ALA A 111 -1.41 10.98 1.52
N SER A 112 -2.03 10.99 0.32
CA SER A 112 -2.56 9.77 -0.31
C SER A 112 -1.46 8.78 -0.69
N LEU A 113 -0.33 9.28 -1.19
CA LEU A 113 0.85 8.47 -1.49
C LEU A 113 1.47 7.90 -0.21
N HIS A 114 1.67 8.73 0.81
CA HIS A 114 2.24 8.28 2.08
C HIS A 114 1.41 7.15 2.69
N GLN A 115 0.09 7.32 2.74
CA GLN A 115 -0.80 6.29 3.28
C GLN A 115 -0.79 5.01 2.44
N PHE A 116 -0.76 5.12 1.11
CA PHE A 116 -0.65 3.97 0.21
C PHE A 116 0.63 3.16 0.45
N LEU A 117 1.78 3.84 0.54
CA LEU A 117 3.08 3.20 0.78
C LEU A 117 3.11 2.47 2.12
N MET A 118 2.62 3.10 3.19
CA MET A 118 2.52 2.48 4.52
C MET A 118 1.70 1.18 4.47
N ARG A 119 0.48 1.24 3.90
CA ARG A 119 -0.40 0.06 3.76
C ARG A 119 0.26 -1.08 2.99
N LYS A 120 0.92 -0.79 1.85
CA LYS A 120 1.60 -1.81 1.03
C LYS A 120 2.81 -2.43 1.74
N MET A 121 3.46 -1.70 2.64
CA MET A 121 4.54 -2.24 3.48
C MET A 121 4.04 -2.97 4.73
N GLY A 122 2.72 -3.14 4.88
CA GLY A 122 2.12 -3.76 6.07
C GLY A 122 2.24 -2.91 7.33
N LYS A 123 2.67 -1.64 7.21
CA LYS A 123 2.84 -0.73 8.34
C LYS A 123 1.65 0.19 8.50
N THR A 124 1.26 0.42 9.74
CA THR A 124 0.35 1.50 10.13
C THR A 124 1.16 2.69 10.63
N TRP A 125 0.53 3.86 10.79
CA TRP A 125 1.24 5.06 11.25
C TRP A 125 1.84 4.87 12.64
N ASP A 126 1.13 4.15 13.49
CA ASP A 126 1.49 3.77 14.85
C ASP A 126 2.68 2.80 14.90
N ASP A 127 2.91 2.01 13.83
CA ASP A 127 4.02 1.07 13.67
C ASP A 127 5.34 1.72 13.16
N VAL A 128 5.30 3.01 12.80
CA VAL A 128 6.49 3.70 12.27
C VAL A 128 7.51 3.96 13.38
N GLU A 129 8.74 3.51 13.14
CA GLU A 129 9.92 3.80 13.96
C GLU A 129 10.19 5.30 14.03
N ARG A 130 10.44 5.83 15.22
CA ARG A 130 10.55 7.26 15.45
C ARG A 130 11.92 7.67 15.96
N ILE A 131 12.35 7.11 17.08
CA ILE A 131 13.59 7.45 17.79
C ILE A 131 14.12 6.23 18.54
N PRO A 132 15.45 6.15 18.79
CA PRO A 132 16.01 5.11 19.64
C PRO A 132 15.36 5.07 21.04
N TYR A 133 15.23 3.88 21.62
CA TYR A 133 14.77 3.72 22.99
C TYR A 133 15.62 4.51 23.98
N SER A 134 14.94 5.22 24.89
CA SER A 134 15.56 5.77 26.09
C SER A 134 14.53 5.85 27.21
N GLU A 135 14.90 5.33 28.38
CA GLU A 135 14.05 5.27 29.57
C GLU A 135 13.52 6.65 29.98
N ASP A 136 14.32 7.69 29.80
CA ASP A 136 13.98 9.06 30.20
C ASP A 136 12.80 9.66 29.39
N LEU A 137 12.51 9.11 28.21
CA LEU A 137 11.43 9.55 27.34
C LEU A 137 10.04 9.03 27.75
N LEU A 138 10.00 7.96 28.55
CA LEU A 138 8.78 7.20 28.84
C LEU A 138 8.30 7.35 30.28
N ASP A 139 7.00 7.47 30.45
CA ASP A 139 6.32 7.52 31.73
C ASP A 139 6.00 6.10 32.21
N ARG A 140 6.84 5.59 33.11
CA ARG A 140 6.63 4.26 33.72
C ARG A 140 5.30 4.17 34.45
N GLY A 141 4.82 5.25 35.08
CA GLY A 141 3.53 5.25 35.77
C GLY A 141 2.36 5.05 34.80
N ALA A 142 2.44 5.65 33.60
CA ALA A 142 1.44 5.43 32.56
C ALA A 142 1.43 3.98 32.04
N ILE A 143 2.60 3.36 31.92
CA ILE A 143 2.74 1.94 31.55
C ILE A 143 2.13 1.05 32.62
N ASP A 144 2.50 1.26 33.89
CA ASP A 144 1.99 0.46 35.01
C ASP A 144 0.46 0.58 35.12
N TYR A 145 -0.09 1.79 34.94
CA TYR A 145 -1.52 2.02 34.89
C TYR A 145 -2.20 1.25 33.74
N PHE A 146 -1.62 1.30 32.54
CA PHE A 146 -2.14 0.56 31.38
C PHE A 146 -2.13 -0.95 31.62
N LEU A 147 -1.03 -1.51 32.14
CA LEU A 147 -0.92 -2.93 32.47
C LEU A 147 -1.98 -3.34 33.50
N GLN A 148 -2.15 -2.57 34.59
CA GLN A 148 -3.17 -2.84 35.59
C GLN A 148 -4.58 -2.86 35.00
N LYS A 149 -4.92 -1.91 34.12
CA LYS A 149 -6.22 -1.88 33.43
C LYS A 149 -6.39 -3.04 32.45
N GLY A 150 -5.35 -3.41 31.73
CA GLY A 150 -5.36 -4.56 30.82
C GLY A 150 -5.56 -5.88 31.56
N ILE A 151 -4.92 -6.06 32.71
CA ILE A 151 -5.06 -7.24 33.57
C ILE A 151 -6.47 -7.31 34.16
N GLN A 152 -6.99 -6.19 34.68
CA GLN A 152 -8.38 -6.12 35.18
C GLN A 152 -9.41 -6.47 34.11
N ALA A 153 -9.10 -6.20 32.84
CA ALA A 153 -9.94 -6.52 31.69
C ALA A 153 -9.65 -7.90 31.06
N ASP A 154 -8.76 -8.70 31.64
CA ASP A 154 -8.33 -10.02 31.15
C ASP A 154 -7.76 -9.99 29.72
N ARG A 155 -7.00 -8.92 29.39
CA ARG A 155 -6.36 -8.71 28.08
C ARG A 155 -4.84 -8.73 28.11
N ILE A 156 -4.25 -8.69 29.29
CA ILE A 156 -2.79 -8.63 29.52
C ILE A 156 -2.45 -9.62 30.63
N ASP A 157 -1.35 -10.37 30.45
CA ASP A 157 -0.84 -11.29 31.45
C ASP A 157 -0.28 -10.53 32.67
N ALA A 158 -0.61 -10.99 33.88
CA ALA A 158 -0.19 -10.35 35.12
C ALA A 158 1.34 -10.38 35.35
N SER A 159 2.06 -11.29 34.69
CA SER A 159 3.53 -11.38 34.76
C SER A 159 4.23 -10.11 34.29
N LEU A 160 3.65 -9.39 33.31
CA LEU A 160 4.20 -8.16 32.75
C LEU A 160 4.35 -7.02 33.77
N LEU A 161 3.65 -7.05 34.90
CA LEU A 161 3.81 -6.02 35.95
C LEU A 161 5.19 -6.03 36.60
N ASN A 162 5.88 -7.18 36.59
CA ASN A 162 7.19 -7.33 37.22
C ASN A 162 8.35 -7.11 36.24
N GLU A 163 8.05 -6.92 34.96
CA GLU A 163 9.04 -6.73 33.90
C GLU A 163 9.58 -5.29 33.87
N ASP A 164 10.79 -5.12 33.33
CA ASP A 164 11.34 -3.80 33.06
C ASP A 164 10.63 -3.12 31.87
N THR A 165 10.76 -1.80 31.77
CA THR A 165 10.04 -0.98 30.79
C THR A 165 10.29 -1.45 29.36
N ARG A 166 11.53 -1.82 29.03
CA ARG A 166 11.90 -2.23 27.69
C ARG A 166 11.25 -3.56 27.34
N SER A 167 11.29 -4.52 28.25
CA SER A 167 10.68 -5.85 28.08
C SER A 167 9.16 -5.77 27.92
N VAL A 168 8.50 -4.87 28.66
CA VAL A 168 7.07 -4.59 28.49
C VAL A 168 6.78 -4.02 27.09
N LEU A 169 7.54 -3.02 26.64
CA LEU A 169 7.30 -2.42 25.33
C LEU A 169 7.55 -3.41 24.18
N ASP A 170 8.56 -4.28 24.31
CA ASP A 170 8.83 -5.34 23.34
C ASP A 170 7.65 -6.32 23.25
N SER A 171 7.15 -6.76 24.41
CA SER A 171 5.99 -7.68 24.51
C SER A 171 4.70 -7.08 23.95
N LEU A 172 4.58 -5.75 23.97
CA LEU A 172 3.45 -5.01 23.38
C LEU A 172 3.69 -4.61 21.91
N GLU A 173 4.78 -5.09 21.29
CA GLU A 173 5.22 -4.73 19.93
C GLU A 173 5.40 -3.22 19.71
N LEU A 174 5.81 -2.49 20.75
CA LEU A 174 6.02 -1.04 20.75
C LEU A 174 7.49 -0.64 20.47
N LEU A 175 8.38 -1.64 20.40
CA LEU A 175 9.75 -1.50 19.90
C LEU A 175 9.86 -2.14 18.51
N SER A 176 10.69 -1.55 17.65
CA SER A 176 11.13 -2.20 16.41
C SER A 176 12.30 -3.14 16.65
N ASP A 177 12.61 -3.98 15.66
CA ASP A 177 13.71 -4.94 15.68
C ASP A 177 15.09 -4.31 15.98
N ASN A 178 15.27 -3.03 15.63
CA ASN A 178 16.50 -2.28 15.91
C ASN A 178 16.50 -1.59 17.31
N GLY A 179 15.46 -1.82 18.12
CA GLY A 179 15.30 -1.25 19.45
C GLY A 179 14.84 0.21 19.49
N SER A 180 14.24 0.72 18.40
CA SER A 180 13.66 2.06 18.37
C SER A 180 12.21 2.06 18.84
N LEU A 181 11.78 3.16 19.46
CA LEU A 181 10.38 3.38 19.81
C LEU A 181 9.56 3.62 18.54
N LYS A 182 8.44 2.89 18.43
CA LYS A 182 7.41 3.16 17.44
C LYS A 182 6.56 4.37 17.84
N ASN A 183 5.84 4.96 16.90
CA ASN A 183 4.96 6.10 17.17
C ASN A 183 3.92 5.80 18.26
N ALA A 184 3.37 4.58 18.27
CA ALA A 184 2.46 4.10 19.31
C ALA A 184 3.04 4.24 20.73
N ALA A 185 4.31 3.82 20.91
CA ALA A 185 4.98 3.83 22.20
C ALA A 185 5.07 5.24 22.78
N ILE A 186 5.45 6.21 21.94
CA ILE A 186 5.57 7.61 22.32
C ILE A 186 4.20 8.21 22.59
N LEU A 187 3.18 7.86 21.79
CA LEU A 187 1.84 8.40 21.94
C LEU A 187 1.15 7.92 23.22
N LEU A 188 1.31 6.63 23.56
CA LEU A 188 0.71 6.01 24.74
C LEU A 188 1.47 6.33 26.02
N PHE A 189 2.80 6.28 25.97
CA PHE A 189 3.64 6.25 27.17
C PHE A 189 4.74 7.31 27.18
N GLY A 190 4.83 8.18 26.18
CA GLY A 190 5.81 9.27 26.19
C GLY A 190 5.49 10.30 27.28
N LYS A 191 6.51 10.80 27.98
CA LYS A 191 6.35 11.94 28.91
C LYS A 191 5.95 13.23 28.19
N ARG A 192 6.33 13.37 26.91
CA ARG A 192 6.13 14.57 26.09
C ARG A 192 5.82 14.25 24.61
N PRO A 193 4.72 13.53 24.31
CA PRO A 193 4.36 13.13 22.95
C PRO A 193 4.20 14.30 21.97
N GLN A 194 3.81 15.48 22.47
CA GLN A 194 3.66 16.72 21.70
C GLN A 194 4.95 17.22 21.03
N ARG A 195 6.13 16.77 21.49
CA ARG A 195 7.39 17.05 20.79
C ARG A 195 7.48 16.31 19.46
N TYR A 196 6.74 15.22 19.31
CA TYR A 196 6.78 14.33 18.17
C TYR A 196 5.52 14.41 17.32
N PHE A 197 4.37 14.76 17.90
CA PHE A 197 3.09 14.76 17.20
C PHE A 197 2.35 16.08 17.36
N THR A 198 1.91 16.65 16.24
CA THR A 198 1.04 17.82 16.23
C THR A 198 -0.39 17.40 16.59
N GLY A 199 -1.07 18.18 17.43
CA GLY A 199 -2.46 17.92 17.82
C GLY A 199 -2.66 17.01 19.04
N VAL A 200 -1.59 16.55 19.71
CA VAL A 200 -1.71 15.82 20.98
C VAL A 200 -1.90 16.82 22.13
N LEU A 201 -3.00 16.66 22.88
CA LEU A 201 -3.29 17.48 24.06
C LEU A 201 -2.38 17.08 25.23
N LYS A 202 -2.03 18.06 26.06
CA LYS A 202 -1.25 17.85 27.28
C LYS A 202 -2.12 17.10 28.30
N TYR A 203 -1.84 15.81 28.51
CA TYR A 203 -2.37 15.10 29.68
C TYR A 203 -1.39 15.31 30.83
N GLU A 204 -1.75 16.18 31.78
CA GLU A 204 -1.27 16.02 33.14
C GLU A 204 -2.12 14.90 33.73
N LEU A 205 -1.60 13.67 33.70
CA LEU A 205 -2.17 12.60 34.51
C LEU A 205 -1.91 12.98 35.96
N TYR A 206 -3.00 13.26 36.68
CA TYR A 206 -3.00 13.59 38.11
C TYR A 206 -2.55 12.41 38.97
#